data_AF-A0A9D5C7A1-F1
#
_entry.id   AF-A0A9D5C7A1-F1
#
_cell.length_a   1.000
_cell.length_b   1.000
_cell.length_c   1.000
_cell.angle_alpha   90.00
_cell.angle_beta   90.00
_cell.angle_gamma   90.00
#
_symmetry.space_group_name_H-M   'P 1'
#
loop_
_entity.id
_entity.type
_entity.pdbx_description
1 polymer ?
#
loop_
_entity_poly.entity_id
_entity_poly.type
_entity_poly.pdbx_seq_one_letter_code
_entity_poly.pdbx_strand_id
1 'polypeptide(L)'
;MEGSESKAVFDACNLNPQRFINEGVSYLLNMTQEVLDKRMNIWEKYCLRHCFAVPEGFVLQNTKDLSVNNLSLQEGDFEAELDSHFNYLREKLTAVRRASSKLHREIQALEKQTSLHNSYDASIAEALQLYEQNCAHEMFQVLVKALPCSHDNLETFVLFEEFKSDSMLLMVFY
;
A
#
# COMPACT_ATOMS: atom_id res chain seq x y z
N MET A 1 12.94 30.97 10.49
CA MET A 1 13.77 31.85 9.64
C MET A 1 14.93 31.10 8.96
N GLU A 2 15.21 29.83 9.32
CA GLU A 2 16.30 29.03 8.71
C GLU A 2 16.04 28.50 7.27
N GLY A 3 14.78 28.48 6.81
CA GLY A 3 14.46 27.93 5.47
C GLY A 3 14.87 28.83 4.29
N SER A 4 15.06 30.14 4.50
CA SER A 4 15.37 31.09 3.42
C SER A 4 16.86 31.14 3.06
N GLU A 5 17.75 30.94 4.04
CA GLU A 5 19.20 30.98 3.81
C GLU A 5 19.70 29.72 3.10
N SER A 6 19.19 28.54 3.49
CA SER A 6 19.54 27.27 2.84
C SER A 6 19.18 27.27 1.35
N LYS A 7 17.99 27.79 1.00
CA LYS A 7 17.54 27.92 -0.39
C LYS A 7 18.44 28.88 -1.20
N ALA A 8 18.85 30.00 -0.61
CA ALA A 8 19.75 30.96 -1.26
C ALA A 8 21.13 30.36 -1.57
N VAL A 9 21.66 29.49 -0.70
CA VAL A 9 22.94 28.79 -0.93
C VAL A 9 22.85 27.78 -2.09
N PHE A 10 21.76 27.01 -2.17
CA PHE A 10 21.56 26.07 -3.28
C PHE A 10 21.36 26.80 -4.61
N ASP A 11 20.58 27.88 -4.62
CA ASP A 11 20.33 28.71 -5.80
C ASP A 11 21.63 29.40 -6.28
N ALA A 12 22.44 29.96 -5.37
CA ALA A 12 23.72 30.60 -5.70
C ALA A 12 24.76 29.63 -6.31
N CYS A 13 24.69 28.35 -5.94
CA CYS A 13 25.59 27.31 -6.43
C CYS A 13 25.01 26.51 -7.62
N ASN A 14 23.82 26.88 -8.14
CA ASN A 14 23.08 26.10 -9.16
C ASN A 14 22.91 24.61 -8.79
N LEU A 15 22.81 24.30 -7.50
CA LEU A 15 22.68 22.93 -7.02
C LEU A 15 21.21 22.55 -6.91
N ASN A 16 20.84 21.38 -7.46
CA ASN A 16 19.54 20.78 -7.17
C ASN A 16 19.59 20.14 -5.77
N PRO A 17 18.80 20.61 -4.79
CA PRO A 17 18.89 20.13 -3.40
C PRO A 17 18.61 18.63 -3.27
N GLN A 18 17.63 18.10 -4.02
CA GLN A 18 17.32 16.67 -3.98
C GLN A 18 18.48 15.83 -4.52
N ARG A 19 19.07 16.25 -5.62
CA ARG A 19 20.22 15.57 -6.21
C ARG A 19 21.41 15.55 -5.26
N PHE A 20 21.72 16.70 -4.65
CA PHE A 20 22.84 16.82 -3.71
C PHE A 20 22.65 15.91 -2.48
N ILE A 21 21.45 15.89 -1.91
CA ILE A 21 21.13 15.00 -0.78
C ILE A 21 21.25 13.53 -1.20
N ASN A 22 20.70 13.15 -2.36
CA ASN A 22 20.78 11.78 -2.85
C ASN A 22 22.22 11.33 -3.08
N GLU A 23 23.05 12.17 -3.70
CA GLU A 23 24.48 11.89 -3.92
C GLU A 23 25.23 11.74 -2.59
N GLY A 24 24.97 12.62 -1.62
CA GLY A 24 25.56 12.52 -0.28
C GLY A 24 25.14 11.24 0.46
N VAL A 25 23.85 10.88 0.40
CA VAL A 25 23.34 9.64 1.01
C VAL A 25 23.98 8.42 0.34
N SER A 26 24.04 8.37 -0.99
CA SER A 26 24.69 7.28 -1.72
C SER A 26 26.17 7.16 -1.37
N TYR A 27 26.88 8.27 -1.22
CA TYR A 27 28.29 8.26 -0.81
C TYR A 27 28.46 7.65 0.59
N LEU A 28 27.67 8.08 1.57
CA LEU A 28 27.71 7.55 2.94
C LEU A 28 27.35 6.06 2.99
N LEU A 29 26.36 5.63 2.21
CA LEU A 29 25.99 4.23 2.08
C LEU A 29 27.15 3.40 1.51
N ASN A 30 27.78 3.86 0.42
CA ASN A 30 28.93 3.16 -0.15
C ASN A 30 30.10 3.06 0.82
N MET A 31 30.45 4.15 1.51
CA MET A 31 31.51 4.11 2.52
C MET A 31 31.21 3.10 3.63
N THR A 32 29.97 3.11 4.13
CA THR A 32 29.53 2.20 5.18
C THR A 32 29.59 0.76 4.71
N GLN A 33 29.10 0.51 3.49
CA GLN A 33 29.13 -0.81 2.85
C GLN A 33 30.56 -1.32 2.71
N GLU A 34 31.49 -0.51 2.18
CA GLU A 34 32.89 -0.92 2.02
C GLU A 34 33.56 -1.28 3.36
N VAL A 35 33.29 -0.51 4.42
CA VAL A 35 33.84 -0.78 5.76
C VAL A 35 33.24 -2.06 6.33
N LEU A 36 31.92 -2.25 6.19
CA LEU A 36 31.23 -3.46 6.64
C LEU A 36 31.73 -4.69 5.90
N ASP A 37 31.84 -4.64 4.56
CA ASP A 37 32.30 -5.75 3.74
C ASP A 37 33.71 -6.20 4.12
N LYS A 38 34.63 -5.23 4.28
CA LYS A 38 36.00 -5.52 4.73
C LYS A 38 36.02 -6.21 6.09
N ARG A 39 35.24 -5.71 7.05
CA ARG A 39 35.18 -6.29 8.40
C ARG A 39 34.51 -7.66 8.39
N MET A 40 33.40 -7.82 7.68
CA MET A 40 32.68 -9.09 7.58
C MET A 40 33.52 -10.15 6.90
N ASN A 41 34.31 -9.81 5.88
CA ASN A 41 35.23 -10.75 5.24
C ASN A 41 36.31 -11.25 6.21
N ILE A 42 36.83 -10.39 7.07
CA ILE A 42 37.80 -10.79 8.12
C ILE A 42 37.12 -11.70 9.14
N TRP A 43 35.92 -11.34 9.60
CA TRP A 43 35.14 -12.14 10.54
C TRP A 43 34.80 -13.53 10.00
N GLU A 44 34.37 -13.63 8.74
CA GLU A 44 34.10 -14.91 8.08
C GLU A 44 35.33 -15.82 8.09
N LYS A 45 36.47 -15.29 7.65
CA LYS A 45 37.75 -16.04 7.66
C LYS A 45 38.14 -16.47 9.06
N TYR A 46 37.96 -15.61 10.06
CA TYR A 46 38.24 -15.92 11.45
C TYR A 46 37.36 -17.07 11.95
N CYS A 47 36.04 -16.97 11.75
CA CYS A 47 35.07 -17.98 12.17
C CYS A 47 35.38 -19.35 11.55
N LEU A 48 35.66 -19.40 10.25
CA LEU A 48 36.01 -20.64 9.56
C LEU A 48 37.30 -21.26 10.09
N ARG A 49 38.27 -20.45 10.50
CA ARG A 49 39.58 -20.93 10.99
C ARG A 49 39.58 -21.30 12.47
N HIS A 50 38.72 -20.67 13.28
CA HIS A 50 38.87 -20.74 14.73
C HIS A 50 37.59 -21.11 15.48
N CYS A 51 36.42 -20.67 15.01
CA CYS A 51 35.16 -20.97 15.71
C CYS A 51 34.58 -22.32 15.27
N PHE A 52 34.71 -22.64 13.98
CA PHE A 52 34.12 -23.82 13.36
C PHE A 52 35.16 -24.85 12.89
N ALA A 53 36.45 -24.58 13.11
CA ALA A 53 37.50 -25.53 12.79
C ALA A 53 37.56 -26.65 13.84
N VAL A 54 37.71 -27.88 13.37
CA VAL A 54 38.00 -29.03 14.25
C VAL A 54 39.47 -28.94 14.67
N PRO A 55 39.79 -28.90 15.98
CA PRO A 55 41.18 -28.82 16.42
C PRO A 55 41.99 -30.03 15.96
N GLU A 56 43.28 -29.80 15.68
CA GLU A 56 44.20 -30.86 15.29
C GLU A 56 44.26 -31.96 16.36
N GLY A 57 44.17 -33.23 15.93
CA GLY A 57 44.11 -34.38 16.82
C GLY A 57 42.69 -34.88 17.15
N PHE A 58 41.64 -34.11 16.84
CA PHE A 58 40.27 -34.62 16.85
C PHE A 58 39.99 -35.32 15.54
N VAL A 59 40.17 -36.63 15.52
CA VAL A 59 39.66 -37.48 14.45
C VAL A 59 38.19 -37.69 14.72
N LEU A 60 37.33 -37.28 13.78
CA LEU A 60 35.96 -37.78 13.75
C LEU A 60 36.06 -39.29 13.61
N GLN A 61 35.82 -40.02 14.70
CA GLN A 61 35.73 -41.47 14.66
C GLN A 61 34.70 -41.76 13.56
N ASN A 62 35.15 -42.37 12.47
CA ASN A 62 34.27 -42.70 11.37
C ASN A 62 33.07 -43.40 12.00
N THR A 63 31.88 -42.85 11.80
CA THR A 63 30.61 -43.29 12.39
C THR A 63 30.26 -44.75 12.07
N LYS A 64 31.11 -45.44 11.32
CA LYS A 64 31.03 -46.87 11.03
C LYS A 64 31.63 -47.75 12.14
N ASP A 65 32.52 -47.23 12.98
CA ASP A 65 33.27 -48.03 13.97
C ASP A 65 32.92 -47.70 15.43
N LEU A 66 32.00 -46.75 15.67
CA LEU A 66 31.35 -46.60 16.98
C LEU A 66 30.38 -47.76 17.17
N SER A 67 30.95 -48.90 17.52
CA SER A 67 30.24 -50.03 18.11
C SER A 67 29.35 -49.48 19.22
N VAL A 68 28.05 -49.70 19.04
CA VAL A 68 26.85 -49.37 19.86
C VAL A 68 26.97 -49.77 21.35
N ASN A 69 28.13 -50.19 21.81
CA ASN A 69 28.30 -50.93 23.04
C ASN A 69 28.69 -50.06 24.25
N ASN A 70 28.91 -48.75 24.10
CA ASN A 70 29.35 -47.89 25.22
C ASN A 70 28.29 -46.92 25.76
N LEU A 71 27.06 -46.93 25.24
CA LEU A 71 25.93 -46.19 25.80
C LEU A 71 24.79 -47.16 26.11
N SER A 72 24.97 -47.98 27.15
CA SER A 72 23.85 -48.74 27.73
C SER A 72 22.90 -47.76 28.42
N LEU A 73 22.03 -47.13 27.65
CA LEU A 73 20.92 -46.29 28.12
C LEU A 73 19.70 -46.63 27.27
N GLN A 74 18.97 -47.66 27.70
CA GLN A 74 17.53 -47.87 27.42
C GLN A 74 17.05 -47.37 26.03
N GLU A 75 17.74 -47.79 24.96
CA GLU A 75 17.67 -47.14 23.64
C GLU A 75 16.31 -47.34 22.93
N GLY A 76 15.59 -48.41 23.25
CA GLY A 76 14.35 -48.77 22.55
C GLY A 76 13.13 -47.90 22.85
N ASP A 77 12.99 -47.35 24.06
CA ASP A 77 11.82 -46.55 24.44
C ASP A 77 12.00 -45.06 24.10
N PHE A 78 13.21 -44.52 24.28
CA PHE A 78 13.49 -43.10 24.00
C PHE A 78 13.52 -42.79 22.49
N GLU A 79 13.96 -43.73 21.65
CA GLU A 79 14.00 -43.53 20.20
C GLU A 79 12.59 -43.44 19.60
N ALA A 80 11.68 -44.31 20.05
CA ALA A 80 10.28 -44.30 19.62
C ALA A 80 9.51 -43.04 20.10
N GLU A 81 9.78 -42.59 21.34
CA GLU A 81 9.22 -41.35 21.88
C GLU A 81 9.73 -40.13 21.10
N LEU A 82 11.03 -40.09 20.80
CA LEU A 82 11.65 -39.01 20.03
C LEU A 82 11.09 -38.95 18.60
N ASP A 83 10.94 -40.10 17.94
CA ASP A 83 10.32 -40.17 16.61
C ASP A 83 8.87 -39.71 16.62
N SER A 84 8.10 -40.09 17.63
CA SER A 84 6.73 -39.60 17.84
C SER A 84 6.71 -38.07 18.01
N HIS A 85 7.64 -37.52 18.79
CA HIS A 85 7.76 -36.07 18.98
C HIS A 85 8.13 -35.35 17.67
N PHE A 86 9.06 -35.88 16.89
CA PHE A 86 9.40 -35.32 15.58
C PHE A 86 8.23 -35.36 14.61
N ASN A 87 7.45 -36.45 14.61
CA ASN A 87 6.26 -36.55 13.78
C ASN A 87 5.20 -35.53 14.20
N TYR A 88 4.95 -35.37 15.50
CA TYR A 88 4.08 -34.32 16.03
C TYR A 88 4.52 -32.91 15.58
N LEU A 89 5.83 -32.60 15.68
CA LEU A 89 6.36 -31.31 15.24
C LEU A 89 6.23 -31.11 13.73
N ARG A 90 6.49 -32.14 12.92
CA ARG A 90 6.30 -32.10 11.47
C ARG A 90 4.83 -31.86 11.13
N GLU A 91 3.90 -32.55 11.77
CA GLU A 91 2.46 -32.34 11.60
C GLU A 91 2.06 -30.90 11.94
N LYS A 92 2.49 -30.39 13.10
CA LYS A 92 2.25 -29.00 13.50
C LYS A 92 2.82 -28.01 12.49
N LEU A 93 4.03 -28.24 11.97
CA LEU A 93 4.63 -27.42 10.92
C LEU A 93 3.81 -27.45 9.62
N THR A 94 3.31 -28.61 9.21
CA THR A 94 2.43 -28.71 8.03
C THR A 94 1.11 -27.97 8.24
N ALA A 95 0.54 -28.01 9.45
CA ALA A 95 -0.68 -27.31 9.79
C ALA A 95 -0.47 -25.78 9.74
N VAL A 96 0.60 -25.28 10.35
CA VAL A 96 0.97 -23.86 10.29
C VAL A 96 1.23 -23.41 8.86
N ARG A 97 1.95 -24.22 8.06
CA ARG A 97 2.19 -23.93 6.64
C ARG A 97 0.89 -23.79 5.86
N ARG A 98 -0.07 -24.71 6.04
CA ARG A 98 -1.40 -24.65 5.41
C ARG A 98 -2.16 -23.38 5.82
N ALA A 99 -2.19 -23.07 7.11
CA ALA A 99 -2.84 -21.87 7.64
C ALA A 99 -2.21 -20.59 7.07
N SER A 100 -0.88 -20.51 7.03
CA SER A 100 -0.13 -19.40 6.45
C SER A 100 -0.44 -19.21 4.95
N SER A 101 -0.51 -20.30 4.17
CA SER A 101 -0.90 -20.23 2.76
C SER A 101 -2.34 -19.74 2.58
N LYS A 102 -3.26 -20.11 3.47
CA LYS A 102 -4.65 -19.60 3.45
C LYS A 102 -4.68 -18.10 3.74
N LEU A 103 -4.04 -17.67 4.82
CA LEU A 103 -3.95 -16.26 5.21
C LEU A 103 -3.32 -15.40 4.11
N HIS A 104 -2.26 -15.89 3.46
CA HIS A 104 -1.61 -15.16 2.36
C HIS A 104 -2.56 -14.95 1.17
N ARG A 105 -3.40 -15.94 0.84
CA ARG A 105 -4.45 -15.78 -0.20
C ARG A 105 -5.50 -14.75 0.20
N GLU A 106 -5.91 -14.75 1.47
CA GLU A 106 -6.86 -13.77 2.00
C GLU A 106 -6.30 -12.34 1.93
N ILE A 107 -5.04 -12.14 2.33
CA ILE A 107 -4.33 -10.85 2.21
C ILE A 107 -4.31 -10.41 0.74
N GLN A 108 -3.91 -11.28 -0.19
CA GLN A 108 -3.87 -10.93 -1.61
C GLN A 108 -5.25 -10.58 -2.18
N ALA A 109 -6.31 -11.25 -1.72
CA ALA A 109 -7.68 -10.93 -2.13
C ALA A 109 -8.10 -9.55 -1.62
N LEU A 110 -7.77 -9.23 -0.36
CA LEU A 110 -8.04 -7.92 0.23
C LEU A 110 -7.24 -6.81 -0.46
N GLU A 111 -5.96 -7.00 -0.76
CA GLU A 111 -5.15 -6.02 -1.50
C GLU A 111 -5.76 -5.67 -2.86
N LYS A 112 -6.26 -6.67 -3.59
CA LYS A 112 -6.97 -6.46 -4.87
C LYS A 112 -8.28 -5.71 -4.68
N GLN A 113 -8.99 -5.97 -3.59
CA GLN A 113 -10.22 -5.24 -3.28
C GLN A 113 -9.92 -3.78 -2.92
N THR A 114 -8.89 -3.53 -2.13
CA THR A 114 -8.45 -2.18 -1.78
C THR A 114 -8.00 -1.41 -3.02
N SER A 115 -7.26 -2.02 -3.94
CA SER A 115 -6.86 -1.35 -5.18
C SER A 115 -8.06 -0.99 -6.07
N LEU A 116 -9.06 -1.87 -6.16
CA LEU A 116 -10.31 -1.58 -6.85
C LEU A 116 -11.10 -0.44 -6.17
N HIS A 117 -11.19 -0.45 -4.84
CA HIS A 117 -11.87 0.61 -4.09
C HIS A 117 -11.18 1.96 -4.29
N ASN A 118 -9.85 2.02 -4.21
CA ASN A 118 -9.09 3.25 -4.44
C ASN A 118 -9.31 3.79 -5.87
N SER A 119 -9.38 2.91 -6.87
CA SER A 119 -9.71 3.31 -8.25
C SER A 119 -11.12 3.87 -8.35
N TYR A 120 -12.09 3.26 -7.66
CA TYR A 120 -13.47 3.73 -7.65
C TYR A 120 -13.61 5.08 -6.94
N ASP A 121 -12.96 5.26 -5.80
CA ASP A 121 -12.90 6.55 -5.09
C ASP A 121 -12.31 7.65 -5.98
N ALA A 122 -11.24 7.34 -6.72
CA ALA A 122 -10.66 8.28 -7.67
C ALA A 122 -11.64 8.66 -8.79
N SER A 123 -12.37 7.68 -9.35
CA SER A 123 -13.39 7.95 -10.37
C SER A 123 -14.59 8.74 -9.83
N ILE A 124 -15.03 8.49 -8.59
CA ILE A 124 -16.07 9.32 -7.96
C ILE A 124 -15.57 10.75 -7.77
N ALA A 125 -14.36 10.91 -7.25
CA ALA A 125 -13.78 12.23 -7.04
C ALA A 125 -13.70 13.01 -8.36
N GLU A 126 -13.30 12.36 -9.45
CA GLU A 126 -13.29 12.95 -10.79
C GLU A 126 -14.70 13.33 -11.26
N ALA A 127 -15.70 12.46 -11.09
CA ALA A 127 -17.09 12.75 -11.45
C ALA A 127 -17.68 13.93 -10.65
N LEU A 128 -17.36 14.03 -9.35
CA LEU A 128 -17.74 15.17 -8.51
C LEU A 128 -17.07 16.46 -8.99
N GLN A 129 -15.78 16.41 -9.29
CA GLN A 129 -15.05 17.56 -9.84
C GLN A 129 -15.67 18.03 -11.16
N LEU A 130 -16.04 17.10 -12.05
CA LEU A 130 -16.72 17.44 -13.30
C LEU A 130 -18.10 18.04 -13.07
N TYR A 131 -18.85 17.57 -12.07
CA TYR A 131 -20.14 18.16 -11.70
C TYR A 131 -19.99 19.57 -11.13
N GLU A 132 -18.97 19.83 -10.32
CA GLU A 132 -18.67 21.17 -9.79
C GLU A 132 -18.17 22.12 -10.88
N GLN A 133 -17.37 21.62 -11.83
CA GLN A 133 -16.86 22.42 -12.96
C GLN A 133 -17.91 22.68 -14.03
N ASN A 134 -18.81 21.73 -14.30
CA ASN A 134 -19.97 21.99 -15.11
C ASN A 134 -20.92 22.88 -14.31
N CYS A 135 -21.10 24.12 -14.75
CA CYS A 135 -22.12 25.05 -14.23
C CYS A 135 -23.56 24.50 -14.28
N ALA A 136 -23.77 23.22 -14.60
CA ALA A 136 -25.05 22.53 -14.56
C ALA A 136 -25.79 22.78 -13.25
N HIS A 137 -25.12 22.76 -12.08
CA HIS A 137 -25.79 23.09 -10.83
C HIS A 137 -26.31 24.54 -10.81
N GLU A 138 -25.50 25.51 -11.24
CA GLU A 138 -25.90 26.92 -11.34
C GLU A 138 -26.99 27.14 -12.41
N MET A 139 -26.89 26.48 -13.56
CA MET A 139 -27.90 26.49 -14.63
C MET A 139 -29.22 25.90 -14.17
N PHE A 140 -29.19 24.76 -13.45
CA PHE A 140 -30.39 24.17 -12.85
C PHE A 140 -30.98 25.09 -11.80
N GLN A 141 -30.17 25.72 -10.94
CA GLN A 141 -30.64 26.72 -9.97
C GLN A 141 -31.29 27.93 -10.65
N VAL A 142 -30.71 28.43 -11.75
CA VAL A 142 -31.28 29.52 -12.54
C VAL A 142 -32.61 29.10 -13.16
N LEU A 143 -32.69 27.90 -13.74
CA LEU A 143 -33.93 27.38 -14.32
C LEU A 143 -35.03 27.17 -13.27
N VAL A 144 -34.68 26.59 -12.11
CA VAL A 144 -35.60 26.40 -10.98
C VAL A 144 -36.12 27.74 -10.44
N LYS A 145 -35.28 28.79 -10.41
CA LYS A 145 -35.69 30.14 -10.03
C LYS A 145 -36.50 30.86 -11.11
N ALA A 146 -36.29 30.55 -12.39
CA ALA A 146 -37.01 31.14 -13.51
C ALA A 146 -38.39 30.47 -13.74
N LEU A 147 -38.58 29.24 -13.28
CA LEU A 147 -39.82 28.46 -13.41
C LEU A 147 -41.05 29.19 -12.84
N PRO A 148 -41.02 29.74 -11.62
CA PRO A 148 -42.12 30.56 -11.08
C PRO A 148 -42.43 31.78 -11.95
N CYS A 149 -41.41 32.49 -12.42
CA CYS A 149 -41.61 33.67 -13.27
C CYS A 149 -42.24 33.35 -14.63
N SER A 150 -41.98 32.15 -15.18
CA SER A 150 -42.63 31.73 -16.43
C SER A 150 -44.10 31.34 -16.26
N HIS A 151 -44.47 30.82 -15.08
CA HIS A 151 -45.85 30.45 -14.77
C HIS A 151 -46.73 31.69 -14.58
N ASP A 152 -46.22 32.70 -13.85
CA ASP A 152 -46.93 33.97 -13.63
C ASP A 152 -47.13 34.74 -14.95
N ASN A 153 -46.13 34.70 -15.86
CA ASN A 153 -46.24 35.32 -17.18
C ASN A 153 -47.26 34.61 -18.07
N LEU A 154 -47.31 33.27 -18.07
CA LEU A 154 -48.31 32.54 -18.86
C LEU A 154 -49.74 32.79 -18.35
N GLU A 155 -49.95 32.86 -17.04
CA GLU A 155 -51.26 33.24 -16.48
C GLU A 155 -51.65 34.68 -16.82
N THR A 156 -50.70 35.63 -16.78
CA THR A 156 -51.00 37.01 -17.21
C THR A 156 -51.26 37.11 -18.71
N PHE A 157 -50.56 36.36 -19.57
CA PHE A 157 -50.84 36.33 -21.00
C PHE A 157 -52.20 35.69 -21.32
N VAL A 158 -52.60 34.63 -20.62
CA VAL A 158 -53.92 34.01 -20.77
C VAL A 158 -55.02 34.97 -20.34
N LEU A 159 -54.86 35.65 -19.20
CA LEU A 159 -55.81 36.67 -18.73
C LEU A 159 -55.86 37.88 -19.69
N PHE A 160 -54.73 38.27 -20.29
CA PHE A 160 -54.69 39.39 -21.24
C PHE A 160 -55.36 39.03 -22.57
N GLU A 161 -55.23 37.79 -23.05
CA GLU A 161 -55.95 37.27 -24.22
C GLU A 161 -57.46 37.16 -23.96
N GLU A 162 -57.88 36.66 -22.79
CA GLU A 162 -59.29 36.62 -22.39
C GLU A 162 -59.90 38.03 -22.29
N PHE A 163 -59.19 38.98 -21.65
CA PHE A 163 -59.66 40.37 -21.51
C PHE A 163 -59.76 41.09 -22.86
N LYS A 164 -58.86 40.77 -23.80
CA LYS A 164 -58.87 41.31 -25.16
C LYS A 164 -60.02 40.72 -26.00
N SER A 165 -60.36 39.45 -25.79
CA SER A 165 -61.52 38.79 -26.41
C SER A 165 -62.83 39.40 -25.92
N ASP A 166 -62.97 39.61 -24.62
CA ASP A 166 -64.18 40.21 -24.01
C ASP A 166 -64.35 41.69 -24.38
N SER A 167 -63.25 42.45 -24.43
CA SER A 167 -63.28 43.85 -24.90
C SER A 167 -63.61 43.97 -26.39
N MET A 168 -63.20 43.02 -27.24
CA MET A 168 -63.61 42.99 -28.65
C MET A 168 -65.09 42.62 -28.81
N LEU A 169 -65.59 41.67 -28.01
CA LEU A 169 -67.01 41.31 -27.98
C LEU A 169 -67.90 42.51 -27.59
N LEU A 170 -67.49 43.30 -26.59
CA LEU A 170 -68.22 44.50 -26.17
C LEU A 170 -68.25 45.63 -27.24
N MET A 171 -67.24 45.70 -28.12
CA MET A 171 -67.21 46.66 -29.22
C MET A 171 -68.03 46.23 -30.46
N VAL A 172 -68.50 44.98 -30.53
CA VAL A 172 -69.34 44.47 -31.62
C VAL A 172 -70.84 44.61 -31.30
N PHE A 173 -71.20 44.85 -30.04
CA PHE A 173 -72.58 44.94 -29.57
C PHE A 173 -73.08 46.37 -29.24
N TYR A 174 -72.34 47.42 -29.64
CA TYR A 174 -72.76 48.83 -29.61
C TYR A 174 -72.64 49.46 -30.99
#